data_AF-A0A819XGH8-F1
#
_entry.id   AF-A0A819XGH8-F1
#
_cell.length_a   1.000
_cell.length_b   1.000
_cell.length_c   1.000
_cell.angle_alpha   90.00
_cell.angle_beta   90.00
_cell.angle_gamma   90.00
#
_symmetry.space_group_name_H-M   'P 1'
#
loop_
_entity.id
_entity.type
_entity.pdbx_description
1 polymer ?
#
loop_
_entity_poly.entity_id
_entity_poly.type
_entity_poly.pdbx_seq_one_letter_code
_entity_poly.pdbx_strand_id
1 'polypeptide(L)' 'MNELHDDICQKRTLATIATHDLSLISGNLTYDARDPNDIGIVPLGKGQKLISARDFYDQLCRDAEHERKLKKRN' A
#
# COMPACT_ATOMS: atom_id res chain seq x y z
N MET A 1 8.99 -10.92 -8.79
CA MET A 1 8.64 -9.51 -8.52
C MET A 1 9.46 -8.91 -7.37
N ASN A 2 9.69 -9.63 -6.26
CA ASN A 2 10.48 -9.06 -5.15
C ASN A 2 11.95 -8.75 -5.50
N GLU A 3 12.60 -9.53 -6.36
CA GLU A 3 14.00 -9.25 -6.75
C GLU A 3 14.18 -7.85 -7.37
N LEU A 4 13.24 -7.45 -8.23
CA LEU A 4 13.25 -6.11 -8.82
C LEU A 4 12.98 -5.01 -7.77
N HIS A 5 12.11 -5.31 -6.80
CA HIS A 5 11.82 -4.39 -5.71
C HIS A 5 13.00 -4.20 -4.75
N ASP A 6 13.76 -5.25 -4.50
CA ASP A 6 14.86 -5.25 -3.54
C ASP A 6 16.12 -4.61 -4.13
N ASP A 7 16.47 -4.94 -5.37
CA ASP A 7 17.66 -4.44 -6.04
C ASP A 7 17.41 -3.08 -6.73
N ILE A 8 16.83 -3.10 -7.93
CA ILE A 8 16.67 -1.91 -8.78
C ILE A 8 15.82 -0.83 -8.11
N CYS A 9 14.73 -1.20 -7.43
CA CYS A 9 13.87 -0.24 -6.75
C CYS A 9 14.34 0.15 -5.34
N GLN A 10 15.49 -0.38 -4.87
CA GLN A 10 16.06 -0.13 -3.55
C GLN A 10 15.06 -0.29 -2.41
N LYS A 11 14.50 -1.50 -2.27
CA LYS A 11 13.43 -1.82 -1.32
C LYS A 11 12.23 -0.86 -1.43
N ARG A 12 11.89 -0.49 -2.67
CA ARG A 12 10.81 0.44 -3.03
C ARG A 12 11.01 1.90 -2.59
N THR A 13 12.24 2.27 -2.23
CA THR A 13 12.57 3.66 -1.85
C THR A 13 12.79 4.54 -3.09
N LEU A 14 13.35 3.97 -4.16
CA LEU A 14 13.62 4.70 -5.41
C LEU A 14 12.43 4.67 -6.37
N ALA A 15 11.76 3.53 -6.48
CA ALA A 15 10.63 3.33 -7.39
C ALA A 15 9.65 2.29 -6.84
N THR A 16 8.38 2.39 -7.23
CA THR A 16 7.38 1.36 -6.91
C THR A 16 6.77 0.83 -8.20
N ILE A 17 6.66 -0.49 -8.30
CA ILE A 17 6.00 -1.19 -9.40
C ILE A 17 4.77 -1.89 -8.83
N ALA A 18 3.63 -1.69 -9.48
CA ALA A 18 2.38 -2.34 -9.09
C ALA A 18 1.74 -2.97 -10.33
N THR A 19 1.41 -4.25 -10.23
CA THR A 19 0.71 -5.00 -11.27
C THR A 19 -0.78 -5.02 -10.99
N HIS A 20 -1.57 -4.80 -12.04
CA HIS A 20 -3.03 -4.83 -11.96
C HIS A 20 -3.58 -5.73 -13.07
N ASP A 21 -4.70 -6.39 -12.81
CA ASP A 21 -5.45 -7.10 -13.84
C ASP A 21 -6.14 -6.08 -14.76
N LEU A 22 -5.72 -6.05 -16.02
CA LEU A 22 -6.24 -5.09 -17.00
C LEU A 22 -7.74 -5.29 -17.28
N SER A 23 -8.27 -6.50 -17.10
CA SER A 23 -9.70 -6.78 -17.31
C SER A 23 -10.61 -6.14 -16.26
N LEU A 24 -10.05 -5.80 -15.09
CA LEU A 24 -10.78 -5.18 -13.97
C LEU A 24 -10.71 -3.65 -13.97
N ILE A 25 -9.81 -3.06 -14.76
CA ILE A 25 -9.66 -1.61 -14.87
C ILE A 25 -10.60 -1.10 -15.96
N SER A 26 -11.40 -0.08 -15.61
CA SER A 26 -12.25 0.63 -16.58
C SER A 26 -12.01 2.14 -16.50
N GLY A 27 -12.04 2.80 -17.66
CA GLY A 27 -11.88 4.25 -17.78
C GLY A 27 -10.42 4.73 -17.92
N ASN A 28 -10.26 6.05 -17.96
CA ASN A 28 -8.96 6.69 -18.11
C ASN A 28 -8.21 6.71 -16.77
N LEU A 29 -6.97 6.24 -16.77
CA LEU A 29 -6.09 6.31 -15.61
C LEU A 29 -5.44 7.69 -15.51
N THR A 30 -5.46 8.27 -14.32
CA THR A 30 -4.77 9.52 -14.00
C THR A 30 -3.77 9.27 -12.88
N TYR A 31 -2.52 9.68 -13.08
CA TYR A 31 -1.50 9.69 -12.03
C TYR A 31 -1.46 11.09 -11.41
N ASP A 32 -1.78 11.17 -10.11
CA ASP A 32 -1.97 12.44 -9.40
C ASP A 32 -1.64 12.27 -7.91
N ALA A 33 -1.43 13.38 -7.21
CA ALA A 33 -1.22 13.46 -5.77
C ALA A 33 -2.33 14.30 -5.13
N ARG A 34 -2.98 13.77 -4.10
CA ARG A 34 -4.09 14.42 -3.39
C ARG A 34 -3.91 14.33 -1.89
N ASP A 35 -4.69 15.10 -1.14
CA ASP A 35 -4.70 15.00 0.32
C ASP A 35 -5.07 13.56 0.75
N PRO A 36 -4.36 12.94 1.71
CA PRO A 36 -4.66 11.59 2.15
C PRO A 36 -6.08 11.36 2.66
N ASN A 37 -6.79 12.40 3.09
CA ASN A 37 -8.18 12.31 3.52
C ASN A 37 -9.16 12.26 2.33
N ASP A 38 -8.76 12.76 1.17
CA ASP A 38 -9.58 12.79 -0.05
C ASP A 38 -9.46 11.50 -0.89
N ILE A 39 -8.53 10.61 -0.52
CA ILE A 39 -8.27 9.36 -1.24
C ILE A 39 -8.98 8.21 -0.51
N GLY A 40 -10.00 7.64 -1.15
CA GLY A 40 -10.65 6.41 -0.70
C GLY A 40 -9.98 5.16 -1.27
N ILE A 41 -9.64 4.19 -0.42
CA ILE A 41 -8.96 2.94 -0.77
C ILE A 41 -9.74 1.75 -0.21
N VAL A 42 -9.82 0.65 -0.97
CA VAL A 42 -10.28 -0.66 -0.47
C VAL A 42 -9.05 -1.59 -0.41
N PRO A 43 -8.46 -1.83 0.78
CA PRO A 43 -7.23 -2.61 0.88
C PRO A 43 -7.46 -4.09 0.58
N LEU A 44 -6.48 -4.71 -0.09
CA LEU A 44 -6.49 -6.15 -0.35
C LEU A 44 -6.49 -6.94 0.95
N GLY A 45 -7.35 -7.96 1.05
CA GLY A 45 -7.39 -8.88 2.19
C GLY A 45 -7.95 -8.31 3.50
N LYS A 46 -8.37 -7.04 3.55
CA LYS A 46 -8.97 -6.40 4.74
C LYS A 46 -10.48 -6.13 4.61
N GLY A 47 -11.14 -6.79 3.65
CA GLY A 47 -12.58 -6.69 3.36
C GLY A 47 -12.93 -5.63 2.30
N GLN A 48 -14.21 -5.51 1.93
CA GLN A 48 -14.71 -4.58 0.91
C GLN A 48 -15.13 -3.22 1.48
N LYS A 49 -14.42 -2.72 2.50
CA LYS A 49 -14.73 -1.42 3.11
C LYS A 49 -13.82 -0.34 2.54
N LEU A 50 -14.43 0.74 2.06
CA LEU A 50 -13.71 1.96 1.67
C LEU A 50 -13.21 2.67 2.94
N ILE A 51 -11.92 3.01 2.96
CA ILE A 51 -11.26 3.75 4.03
C ILE A 51 -10.41 4.87 3.45
N SER A 52 -10.14 5.92 4.23
CA SER A 52 -9.24 6.99 3.80
C SER A 52 -7.79 6.48 3.73
N ALA A 53 -6.97 7.09 2.86
CA ALA A 53 -5.55 6.77 2.81
C ALA A 53 -4.84 7.13 4.12
N ARG A 54 -5.28 8.20 4.80
CA ARG A 54 -4.78 8.59 6.12
C ARG A 54 -5.00 7.48 7.16
N ASP A 55 -6.23 7.03 7.32
CA ASP A 55 -6.58 5.99 8.30
C ASP A 55 -5.88 4.68 7.99
N PHE A 56 -5.76 4.36 6.70
CA PHE A 56 -5.06 3.16 6.25
C PHE A 56 -3.58 3.20 6.62
N TYR A 57 -2.90 4.32 6.36
CA TYR A 57 -1.50 4.50 6.72
C TYR A 57 -1.29 4.38 8.23
N ASP A 58 -2.11 5.06 9.03
CA ASP A 58 -2.00 4.98 10.49
C ASP A 58 -2.22 3.55 11.01
N GLN A 59 -3.12 2.78 10.39
CA GLN A 59 -3.30 1.36 10.72
C GLN A 59 -2.06 0.53 10.38
N LEU A 60 -1.45 0.75 9.22
CA LEU A 60 -0.23 0.05 8.81
C LEU A 60 0.94 0.34 9.76
N CYS A 61 1.07 1.59 10.23
CA CYS A 61 2.08 1.95 11.23
C CYS A 61 1.85 1.20 12.55
N ARG A 62 0.62 1.16 13.05
CA ARG A 62 0.26 0.42 14.28
C ARG A 62 0.54 -1.08 14.14
N ASP A 63 0.16 -1.67 13.01
CA ASP A 63 0.39 -3.10 12.72
C ASP A 63 1.90 -3.40 12.73
N ALA A 64 2.70 -2.58 12.04
CA ALA A 64 4.16 -2.73 11.97
C ALA A 64 4.83 -2.60 13.35
N GLU A 65 4.37 -1.68 14.20
CA GLU A 65 4.87 -1.56 15.58
C GLU A 65 4.52 -2.78 16.43
N HIS A 66 3.29 -3.28 16.31
CA HIS A 66 2.86 -4.48 17.03
C HIS A 66 3.73 -5.69 16.63
N GLU A 67 3.99 -5.90 15.34
CA GLU A 67 4.88 -6.95 14.85
C GLU A 67 6.32 -6.79 15.36
N ARG A 68 6.86 -5.57 15.36
CA ARG A 68 8.20 -5.30 15.90
C ARG A 68 8.28 -5.64 17.39
N LYS A 69 7.24 -5.38 18.17
CA LYS A 69 7.18 -5.72 19.60
C LYS A 69 7.11 -7.22 19.82
N LEU A 70 6.33 -7.96 19.02
CA LEU A 70 6.25 -9.43 19.10
C LEU A 70 7.59 -10.08 18.77
N LYS A 71 8.27 -9.64 17.70
CA LYS A 71 9.58 -10.19 17.31
C LYS A 71 10.70 -9.93 18.32
N LYS A 72 10.60 -8.88 19.15
CA LYS A 72 11.57 -8.59 20.23
C LYS A 72 11.37 -9.44 21.49
N ARG A 73 10.21 -10.10 21.63
CA ARG A 73 9.89 -10.96 22.79
C ARG A 73 10.30 -12.42 22.58
N ASN A 74 10.69 -12.81 21.36
CA ASN A 74 11.16 -14.14 20.99
C ASN A 74 12.69 -14.18 20.85
#